data_AF-A0A3C8C7V2-F1
#
_entry.id   AF-A0A3C8C7V2-F1
#
_cell.length_a   1.000
_cell.length_b   1.000
_cell.length_c   1.000
_cell.angle_alpha   90.00
_cell.angle_beta   90.00
_cell.angle_gamma   90.00
#
_symmetry.space_group_name_H-M   'P 1'
#
loop_
_entity.id
_entity.type
_entity.pdbx_description
1 polymer ?
#
loop_
_entity_poly.entity_id
_entity_poly.type
_entity_poly.pdbx_seq_one_letter_code
_entity_poly.pdbx_strand_id
1 'polypeptide(L)' 'MFKYELRPEIRKQLKDPDGFEKGLTAVLLGLTVTMAGVAIMLFLYFNKPEHVLHPTWILFLGFAIVGYGEYKKFRCK' A
#
# COMPACT_ATOMS: atom_id res chain seq x y z
N MET A 1 -2.70 -6.53 -12.72
CA MET A 1 -1.96 -5.81 -11.66
C MET A 1 -1.46 -4.52 -12.28
N PHE A 2 -1.89 -3.36 -11.80
CA PHE A 2 -1.55 -2.05 -12.39
C PHE A 2 -0.03 -1.91 -12.54
N LYS A 3 0.48 -1.79 -13.78
CA LYS A 3 1.89 -1.52 -14.05
C LYS A 3 2.10 -0.02 -13.96
N TYR A 4 2.78 0.43 -12.92
CA TYR A 4 3.14 1.84 -12.76
C TYR A 4 4.52 2.05 -13.34
N GLU A 5 4.56 2.52 -14.59
CA GLU A 5 5.84 2.84 -15.22
C GLU A 5 6.40 4.15 -14.65
N LEU A 6 7.65 4.09 -14.20
CA LEU A 6 8.37 5.30 -13.82
C LEU A 6 8.69 6.14 -15.06
N ARG A 7 8.54 7.47 -14.93
CA ARG A 7 9.03 8.38 -15.96
C ARG A 7 10.52 8.12 -16.22
N PRO A 8 10.97 8.16 -17.49
CA PRO A 8 12.35 7.85 -17.86
C PRO A 8 13.37 8.78 -17.19
N GLU A 9 12.97 10.01 -16.85
CA GLU A 9 13.78 10.97 -16.09
C GLU A 9 14.13 10.46 -14.69
N ILE A 10 13.15 9.86 -13.99
CA ILE A 10 13.33 9.34 -12.63
C ILE A 10 14.10 8.01 -12.68
N ARG A 11 13.86 7.17 -13.69
CA ARG A 11 14.63 5.92 -13.89
C ARG A 11 16.14 6.17 -13.99
N LYS A 12 16.58 7.27 -14.61
CA LYS A 12 18.01 7.62 -14.75
C LYS A 12 18.67 8.07 -13.45
N GLN A 13 17.88 8.48 -12.45
CA GLN A 13 18.37 8.98 -11.15
C GLN A 13 18.41 7.89 -10.06
N LEU A 14 17.81 6.72 -10.32
CA LEU A 14 17.66 5.64 -9.36
C LEU A 14 18.76 4.59 -9.52
N LYS A 15 19.25 4.07 -8.40
CA LYS A 15 20.21 2.95 -8.40
C LYS A 15 19.63 1.66 -9.01
N ASP A 16 18.37 1.34 -8.70
CA ASP A 16 17.66 0.17 -9.20
C ASP A 16 16.20 0.53 -9.55
N PRO A 17 15.92 0.96 -10.79
CA PRO A 17 14.60 1.44 -11.19
C PRO A 17 13.52 0.35 -11.12
N ASP A 18 13.83 -0.91 -11.41
CA ASP A 18 12.86 -2.01 -11.37
C ASP A 18 12.54 -2.42 -9.92
N GLY A 19 13.54 -2.36 -9.04
CA GLY A 19 13.35 -2.54 -7.59
C GLY A 19 12.47 -1.45 -6.98
N PHE A 20 12.67 -0.19 -7.41
CA PHE A 20 11.86 0.94 -7.00
C PHE A 20 10.40 0.82 -7.48
N GLU A 21 10.19 0.39 -8.73
CA GLU A 21 8.85 0.15 -9.29
C GLU A 21 8.07 -0.90 -8.49
N LYS A 22 8.74 -2.00 -8.12
CA LYS A 22 8.16 -3.03 -7.24
C LYS A 22 7.83 -2.48 -5.86
N GLY A 23 8.68 -1.61 -5.30
CA GLY A 23 8.43 -0.94 -4.03
C GLY A 23 7.22 -0.01 -4.09
N LEU A 24 7.11 0.80 -5.16
CA LEU A 24 5.96 1.67 -5.41
C LEU A 24 4.66 0.88 -5.55
N THR A 25 4.70 -0.21 -6.29
CA THR A 25 3.55 -1.11 -6.47
C THR A 25 3.10 -1.71 -5.13
N ALA A 26 4.05 -2.11 -4.27
CA ALA A 26 3.74 -2.60 -2.93
C ALA A 26 3.09 -1.50 -2.07
N VAL A 27 3.62 -0.27 -2.09
CA VAL A 27 3.01 0.87 -1.37
C VAL A 27 1.57 1.09 -1.81
N LEU A 28 1.30 1.11 -3.11
CA LEU A 28 -0.05 1.33 -3.65
C LEU A 28 -1.01 0.20 -3.30
N LEU A 29 -0.52 -1.05 -3.30
CA LEU A 29 -1.30 -2.20 -2.87
C LEU A 29 -1.63 -2.12 -1.38
N GLY A 30 -0.64 -1.81 -0.54
CA GLY A 30 -0.84 -1.62 0.89
C GLY A 30 -1.85 -0.50 1.20
N LEU A 31 -1.76 0.63 0.51
CA LEU A 31 -2.74 1.72 0.61
C LEU A 31 -4.14 1.27 0.20
N THR A 32 -4.27 0.51 -0.88
CA THR A 32 -5.56 -0.02 -1.34
C THR A 32 -6.18 -0.93 -0.29
N VAL A 33 -5.38 -1.83 0.31
CA VAL A 33 -5.82 -2.72 1.39
C VAL A 33 -6.28 -1.92 2.61
N THR A 34 -5.52 -0.90 3.03
CA THR A 34 -5.89 -0.04 4.16
C THR A 34 -7.20 0.70 3.88
N MET A 35 -7.35 1.29 2.70
CA MET A 35 -8.58 2.02 2.31
C MET A 35 -9.79 1.09 2.25
N ALA A 36 -9.63 -0.13 1.74
CA ALA A 36 -10.69 -1.14 1.75
C ALA A 36 -11.07 -1.52 3.20
N GLY A 37 -10.10 -1.68 4.09
CA GLY A 37 -10.33 -1.92 5.52
C GLY A 37 -11.16 -0.80 6.16
N VAL A 38 -10.81 0.47 5.91
CA VAL A 38 -11.58 1.63 6.40
C VAL A 38 -13.00 1.65 5.82
N ALA A 39 -13.17 1.34 4.54
CA ALA A 39 -14.49 1.28 3.91
C ALA A 39 -15.38 0.20 4.55
N ILE A 40 -14.80 -0.96 4.89
CA ILE A 40 -15.52 -2.02 5.63
C ILE A 40 -15.89 -1.55 7.03
N MET A 41 -14.99 -0.87 7.74
CA MET A 41 -15.30 -0.29 9.06
C MET A 41 -16.44 0.72 9.00
N LEU A 42 -16.44 1.59 7.99
CA LEU A 42 -17.50 2.57 7.77
C LEU A 42 -18.84 1.88 7.45
N PHE A 43 -18.81 0.84 6.62
CA PHE A 43 -19.99 0.03 6.33
C PHE A 43 -20.54 -0.64 7.60
N LEU A 44 -19.67 -1.21 8.43
CA LEU A 44 -20.04 -1.81 9.72
C LEU A 44 -20.57 -0.76 10.69
N TYR A 45 -20.07 0.48 10.66
CA TYR A 45 -20.54 1.55 11.54
C TYR A 45 -22.04 1.83 11.39
N PHE A 46 -22.55 1.79 10.16
CA PHE A 46 -23.97 1.99 9.88
C PHE A 46 -24.85 0.73 10.04
N ASN A 47 -24.27 -0.48 9.92
CA ASN A 47 -25.05 -1.72 9.91
C ASN A 47 -24.93 -2.56 11.19
N LYS A 48 -23.74 -2.62 11.81
CA LYS A 48 -23.38 -3.44 12.98
C LYS A 48 -22.24 -2.76 13.78
N PRO A 49 -22.54 -1.71 14.55
CA PRO A 49 -21.53 -0.89 15.23
C PRO A 49 -20.63 -1.69 16.19
N GLU A 50 -21.15 -2.76 16.80
CA GLU A 50 -20.42 -3.68 17.67
C GLU A 50 -19.26 -4.40 16.97
N HIS A 51 -19.29 -4.50 15.64
CA HIS A 51 -18.26 -5.20 14.85
C HIS A 51 -17.32 -4.25 14.10
N VAL A 52 -17.45 -2.93 14.26
CA VAL A 52 -16.65 -1.92 13.54
C VAL A 52 -15.15 -2.15 13.67
N LEU A 53 -14.69 -2.64 14.82
CA LEU A 53 -13.26 -2.86 15.08
C LEU A 53 -12.76 -4.25 14.66
N HIS A 54 -13.63 -5.19 14.26
CA HIS A 54 -13.22 -6.52 13.81
C HIS A 54 -12.21 -6.50 12.64
N PRO A 55 -12.36 -5.67 11.59
CA PRO A 55 -11.42 -5.64 10.47
C PRO A 55 -10.14 -4.82 10.76
N THR A 56 -9.84 -4.46 12.01
CA THR A 56 -8.63 -3.67 12.35
C THR A 56 -7.32 -4.36 11.94
N TRP A 57 -7.29 -5.70 11.94
CA TRP A 57 -6.14 -6.46 11.45
C TRP A 57 -5.80 -6.16 9.98
N ILE A 58 -6.79 -5.82 9.15
CA ILE A 58 -6.60 -5.45 7.73
C ILE A 58 -5.77 -4.17 7.62
N LEU A 59 -5.97 -3.22 8.54
CA LEU A 59 -5.18 -1.98 8.58
C LEU A 59 -3.71 -2.28 8.87
N PHE A 60 -3.44 -3.11 9.88
CA PHE A 60 -2.06 -3.53 10.20
C PHE A 60 -1.39 -4.24 9.03
N LEU A 61 -2.13 -5.09 8.31
CA LEU A 61 -1.63 -5.78 7.14
C LEU A 61 -1.33 -4.81 5.98
N GLY A 62 -2.22 -3.86 5.72
CA GLY A 62 -2.01 -2.79 4.75
C GLY A 62 -0.79 -1.93 5.08
N PHE A 63 -0.63 -1.52 6.35
CA PHE A 63 0.54 -0.76 6.80
C PHE A 63 1.84 -1.57 6.73
N ALA A 64 1.82 -2.87 7.01
CA ALA A 64 2.99 -3.72 6.86
C ALA A 64 3.46 -3.78 5.39
N ILE A 65 2.52 -3.88 4.46
CA ILE A 65 2.81 -3.88 3.01
C ILE A 65 3.37 -2.52 2.58
N VAL A 66 2.79 -1.41 3.06
CA VAL A 66 3.33 -0.05 2.82
C VAL A 66 4.75 0.07 3.35
N GLY A 67 5.00 -0.35 4.59
CA GLY A 67 6.32 -0.32 5.21
C GLY A 67 7.36 -1.12 4.42
N TYR A 68 6.99 -2.31 3.94
CA TYR A 68 7.85 -3.10 3.05
C TYR A 68 8.11 -2.37 1.72
N GLY A 69 7.09 -1.77 1.13
CA GLY A 69 7.21 -1.01 -0.12
C GLY A 69 8.13 0.21 0.02
N GLU A 70 8.00 0.98 1.10
CA GLU A 70 8.86 2.13 1.39
C GLU A 70 10.30 1.71 1.69
N TYR A 71 10.50 0.64 2.47
CA TYR A 71 11.84 0.09 2.70
C TYR A 71 12.52 -0.31 1.39
N LYS A 72 11.78 -0.95 0.48
CA LYS A 72 12.29 -1.35 -0.84
C LYS A 72 12.59 -0.14 -1.71
N LYS A 73 11.71 0.87 -1.74
CA LYS A 73 11.97 2.15 -2.43
C LYS A 73 13.24 2.81 -1.91
N PHE A 74 13.45 2.85 -0.59
CA PHE A 74 14.63 3.45 0.01
C PHE A 74 15.93 2.71 -0.36
N ARG A 75 15.89 1.37 -0.43
CA ARG A 75 17.05 0.54 -0.84
C ARG A 75 17.40 0.63 -2.32
N CYS A 76 16.42 0.92 -3.17
CA CYS A 76 16.55 0.97 -4.63
C CYS A 76 16.68 2.40 -5.20
N LYS A 77 16.52 3.41 -4.34
CA LYS A 77 16.82 4.82 -4.65
C LYS A 77 18.32 5.02 -4.67
#